data_AF-A0A9P6SLB0-F1
#
_entry.id   AF-A0A9P6SLB0-F1
#
_cell.length_a   1.000
_cell.length_b   1.000
_cell.length_c   1.000
_cell.angle_alpha   90.00
_cell.angle_beta   90.00
_cell.angle_gamma   90.00
#
_symmetry.space_group_name_H-M   'P 1'
#
loop_
_entity.id
_entity.type
_entity.pdbx_description
1 polymer ?
#
loop_
_entity_poly.entity_id
_entity_poly.type
_entity_poly.pdbx_seq_one_letter_code
_entity_poly.pdbx_strand_id
1 'polypeptide(L)'
;MRSLESPSDVEVSTNTTVSFDIAEPTAVNQVFVANMIPDSDRLTLKTHNGRYLSSDKYGIVSADSEAIGMREEWTAIIRSEEEGGICLQNHYGKFLSVDEVAAVEGKKGSSSSSGLQIRADADVIGFGEVFQAKIQARFRKKVKKANEVKIATRDYEMEQSRKFQTWNHGHVVVSQEDIGDLKKAKNEGRISEALLDRREKLKSDRYCK
;
A
#
# COMPACT_ATOMS: atom_id res chain seq x y z
N MET A 1 54.91 1.33 43.92
CA MET A 1 54.19 0.76 42.75
C MET A 1 52.70 0.89 43.03
N ARG A 2 52.03 1.89 42.46
CA ARG A 2 50.59 2.08 42.55
C ARG A 2 50.01 1.63 41.21
N SER A 3 49.23 0.56 41.22
CA SER A 3 48.51 0.06 40.05
C SER A 3 47.35 1.01 39.73
N LEU A 4 47.28 1.46 38.49
CA LEU A 4 46.15 2.18 37.91
C LEU A 4 45.18 1.12 37.39
N GLU A 5 44.02 0.96 38.04
CA GLU A 5 42.91 0.21 37.48
C GLU A 5 42.09 1.15 36.59
N SER A 6 42.04 0.80 35.30
CA SER A 6 41.21 1.43 34.28
C SER A 6 39.73 1.12 34.54
N PRO A 7 38.80 2.09 34.39
CA PRO A 7 37.38 1.80 34.48
C PRO A 7 36.95 1.02 33.24
N SER A 8 36.45 -0.18 33.46
CA SER A 8 35.77 -0.99 32.46
C SER A 8 34.46 -0.31 32.04
N ASP A 9 34.36 0.11 30.78
CA ASP A 9 33.12 0.52 30.15
C ASP A 9 32.12 -0.66 30.18
N VAL A 10 31.16 -0.57 31.09
CA VAL A 10 29.99 -1.46 31.09
C VAL A 10 29.03 -0.92 30.04
N GLU A 11 29.11 -1.45 28.83
CA GLU A 11 28.07 -1.25 27.82
C GLU A 11 26.77 -1.90 28.31
N VAL A 12 25.90 -1.10 28.95
CA VAL A 12 24.55 -1.51 29.32
C VAL A 12 23.73 -1.57 28.04
N SER A 13 23.66 -2.76 27.44
CA SER A 13 22.69 -3.08 26.40
C SER A 13 21.29 -3.06 26.99
N THR A 14 20.65 -1.89 27.02
CA THR A 14 19.24 -1.75 27.41
C THR A 14 18.36 -2.34 26.32
N ASN A 15 18.02 -3.62 26.47
CA ASN A 15 17.00 -4.26 25.66
C ASN A 15 15.64 -3.64 26.03
N THR A 16 15.36 -2.47 25.44
CA THR A 16 14.15 -1.69 25.70
C THR A 16 13.04 -2.37 24.93
N THR A 17 12.13 -3.05 25.64
CA THR A 17 10.89 -3.58 25.07
C THR A 17 10.10 -2.41 24.48
N VAL A 18 10.20 -2.22 23.17
CA VAL A 18 9.45 -1.21 22.42
C VAL A 18 7.99 -1.64 22.40
N SER A 19 7.15 -0.93 23.13
CA SER A 19 5.70 -1.10 23.02
C SER A 19 5.24 -0.65 21.63
N PHE A 20 4.56 -1.54 20.92
CA PHE A 20 4.10 -1.30 19.55
C PHE A 20 3.16 -0.09 19.44
N ASP A 21 2.46 0.30 20.50
CA ASP A 21 1.52 1.43 20.49
C ASP A 21 2.20 2.79 20.39
N ILE A 22 3.38 2.92 20.99
CA ILE A 22 4.16 4.17 21.05
C ILE A 22 5.41 4.14 20.18
N ALA A 23 5.74 3.00 19.56
CA ALA A 23 6.87 2.89 18.67
C ALA A 23 6.72 3.87 17.49
N GLU A 24 7.67 4.80 17.39
CA GLU A 24 7.88 5.69 16.25
C GLU A 24 9.14 5.28 15.50
N PRO A 25 9.15 5.36 14.15
CA PRO A 25 10.34 5.03 13.38
C PRO A 25 11.46 6.03 13.67
N THR A 26 12.62 5.54 14.09
CA THR A 26 13.82 6.34 14.37
C THR A 26 14.69 6.56 13.14
N ALA A 27 14.53 5.71 12.12
CA ALA A 27 15.31 5.76 10.89
C ALA A 27 14.43 5.57 9.65
N VAL A 28 14.87 6.15 8.52
CA VAL A 28 14.10 6.14 7.26
C VAL A 28 13.96 4.73 6.69
N ASN A 29 14.95 3.86 6.92
CA ASN A 29 14.94 2.47 6.47
C ASN A 29 13.89 1.59 7.17
N GLN A 30 13.28 2.05 8.26
CA GLN A 30 12.17 1.37 8.94
C GLN A 30 10.80 1.69 8.32
N VAL A 31 10.75 2.56 7.31
CA VAL A 31 9.51 3.04 6.71
C VAL A 31 9.43 2.63 5.24
N PHE A 32 8.26 2.14 4.85
CA PHE A 32 7.92 1.88 3.45
C PHE A 32 6.94 2.94 2.94
N VAL A 33 7.00 3.19 1.63
CA VAL A 33 5.99 3.97 0.90
C VAL A 33 5.10 2.99 0.15
N ALA A 34 3.84 2.91 0.56
CA ALA A 34 2.83 2.10 -0.11
C ALA A 34 2.13 2.91 -1.21
N ASN A 35 2.08 2.39 -2.44
CA ASN A 35 1.35 3.00 -3.56
C ASN A 35 0.42 1.97 -4.21
N MET A 36 -0.84 2.36 -4.44
CA MET A 36 -1.77 1.56 -5.24
C MET A 36 -1.35 1.58 -6.71
N ILE A 37 -1.44 0.42 -7.36
CA ILE A 37 -1.20 0.29 -8.80
C ILE A 37 -2.45 0.83 -9.53
N PRO A 38 -2.29 1.70 -10.55
CA PRO A 38 -3.42 2.14 -11.35
C PRO A 38 -4.20 0.95 -11.95
N ASP A 39 -5.52 1.03 -11.96
CA ASP A 39 -6.41 -0.01 -12.52
C ASP A 39 -6.30 -1.40 -11.84
N SER A 40 -5.77 -1.47 -10.62
CA SER A 40 -5.64 -2.71 -9.84
C SER A 40 -5.84 -2.46 -8.35
N ASP A 41 -6.33 -3.47 -7.63
CA ASP A 41 -6.48 -3.43 -6.16
C ASP A 41 -5.18 -3.81 -5.43
N ARG A 42 -4.07 -3.91 -6.18
CA ARG A 42 -2.75 -4.25 -5.66
C ARG A 42 -1.96 -3.01 -5.32
N LEU A 43 -1.04 -3.16 -4.39
CA LEU A 43 -0.12 -2.12 -3.94
C LEU A 43 1.33 -2.56 -4.11
N THR A 44 2.21 -1.57 -4.13
CA THR A 44 3.66 -1.75 -4.10
C THR A 44 4.22 -1.15 -2.83
N LEU A 45 5.23 -1.79 -2.24
CA LEU A 45 5.92 -1.29 -1.05
C LEU A 45 7.33 -0.87 -1.44
N LYS A 46 7.59 0.44 -1.40
CA LYS A 46 8.88 1.03 -1.78
C LYS A 46 9.71 1.34 -0.54
N THR A 47 10.96 0.87 -0.52
CA THR A 47 11.95 1.15 0.52
C THR A 47 12.58 2.53 0.36
N HIS A 48 13.27 3.00 1.41
CA HIS A 48 13.97 4.29 1.42
C HIS A 48 15.02 4.47 0.29
N ASN A 49 15.65 3.38 -0.16
CA ASN A 49 16.65 3.40 -1.23
C ASN A 49 16.05 3.34 -2.63
N GLY A 50 14.73 3.49 -2.76
CA GLY A 50 14.05 3.55 -4.04
C GLY A 50 13.68 2.19 -4.65
N ARG A 51 13.94 1.09 -3.94
CA ARG A 51 13.67 -0.28 -4.38
C ARG A 51 12.31 -0.77 -3.88
N TYR A 52 11.84 -1.90 -4.40
CA TYR A 52 10.53 -2.46 -4.09
C TYR A 52 10.65 -3.78 -3.35
N LEU A 53 9.75 -4.01 -2.40
CA LEU A 53 9.61 -5.31 -1.74
C LEU A 53 9.07 -6.34 -2.73
N SER A 54 9.85 -7.38 -2.99
CA SER A 54 9.55 -8.43 -3.94
C SER A 54 9.43 -9.79 -3.25
N SER A 55 8.59 -10.66 -3.82
CA SER A 55 8.43 -12.05 -3.42
C SER A 55 8.64 -12.97 -4.62
N ASP A 56 9.49 -13.99 -4.46
CA ASP A 56 9.64 -15.04 -5.46
C ASP A 56 8.67 -16.22 -5.22
N LYS A 57 8.51 -17.08 -6.23
CA LYS A 57 7.65 -18.27 -6.18
C LYS A 57 8.02 -19.26 -5.07
N TYR A 58 9.24 -19.18 -4.54
CA TYR A 58 9.73 -20.00 -3.42
C TYR A 58 9.52 -19.34 -2.05
N GLY A 59 8.85 -18.18 -1.97
CA GLY A 59 8.61 -17.46 -0.73
C GLY A 59 9.80 -16.64 -0.22
N ILE A 60 10.85 -16.48 -1.02
CA ILE A 60 11.98 -15.61 -0.68
C ILE A 60 11.55 -14.16 -0.87
N VAL A 61 11.75 -13.35 0.17
CA VAL A 61 11.44 -11.92 0.17
C VAL A 61 12.74 -11.12 0.01
N SER A 62 12.75 -10.18 -0.92
CA SER A 62 13.88 -9.28 -1.17
C SER A 62 13.41 -7.85 -1.39
N ALA A 63 14.34 -6.89 -1.37
CA ALA A 63 14.06 -5.47 -1.61
C ALA A 63 15.13 -4.85 -2.51
N ASP A 64 15.45 -5.55 -3.59
CA ASP A 64 16.54 -5.23 -4.51
C ASP A 64 16.07 -4.73 -5.89
N SER A 65 14.78 -4.90 -6.21
CA SER A 65 14.21 -4.54 -7.51
C SER A 65 13.94 -3.03 -7.63
N GLU A 66 14.37 -2.42 -8.73
CA GLU A 66 14.11 -1.00 -9.06
C GLU A 66 12.82 -0.80 -9.85
N ALA A 67 12.30 -1.86 -10.46
CA ALA A 67 11.12 -1.83 -11.31
C ALA A 67 9.95 -2.55 -10.65
N ILE A 68 8.74 -2.07 -10.93
CA ILE A 68 7.52 -2.75 -10.51
C ILE A 68 7.21 -3.82 -11.55
N GLY A 69 7.29 -5.09 -11.13
CA GLY A 69 6.79 -6.23 -11.87
C GLY A 69 5.86 -7.06 -11.00
N MET A 70 5.49 -8.25 -11.48
CA MET A 70 4.55 -9.15 -10.80
C MET A 70 5.02 -9.58 -9.40
N ARG A 71 6.33 -9.58 -9.14
CA ARG A 71 6.91 -10.01 -7.86
C ARG A 71 6.80 -8.93 -6.79
N GLU A 72 6.68 -7.67 -7.20
CA GLU A 72 6.62 -6.49 -6.35
C GLU A 72 5.18 -6.07 -6.02
N GLU A 73 4.19 -6.78 -6.57
CA GLU A 73 2.77 -6.55 -6.30
C GLU A 73 2.30 -7.31 -5.06
N TRP A 74 1.62 -6.58 -4.19
CA TRP A 74 1.04 -7.12 -2.96
C TRP A 74 -0.44 -6.77 -2.88
N THR A 75 -1.24 -7.67 -2.33
CA THR A 75 -2.64 -7.41 -1.98
C THR A 75 -2.73 -7.25 -0.47
N ALA A 76 -3.26 -6.11 -0.02
CA ALA A 76 -3.50 -5.85 1.39
C ALA A 76 -4.87 -6.37 1.81
N ILE A 77 -4.89 -7.34 2.71
CA ILE A 77 -6.11 -7.86 3.32
C ILE A 77 -6.23 -7.28 4.72
N ILE A 78 -7.22 -6.42 4.91
CA ILE A 78 -7.51 -5.79 6.20
C ILE A 78 -8.47 -6.72 6.95
N ARG A 79 -8.10 -7.13 8.17
CA ARG A 79 -8.95 -7.99 9.00
C ARG A 79 -10.05 -7.17 9.67
N SER A 80 -11.03 -7.86 10.27
CA SER A 80 -12.14 -7.22 10.97
C SER A 80 -11.64 -6.27 12.07
N GLU A 81 -12.48 -5.29 12.42
CA GLU A 81 -12.13 -4.26 13.41
C GLU A 81 -11.84 -4.84 14.81
N GLU A 82 -12.39 -6.02 15.12
CA GLU A 82 -12.22 -6.74 16.39
C GLU A 82 -10.85 -7.42 16.51
N GLU A 83 -10.37 -8.07 15.44
CA GLU A 83 -9.06 -8.75 15.44
C GLU A 83 -7.92 -7.80 15.07
N GLY A 84 -8.23 -6.76 14.28
CA GLY A 84 -7.27 -5.80 13.78
C GLY A 84 -6.17 -6.41 12.90
N GLY A 85 -5.40 -5.54 12.27
CA GLY A 85 -4.22 -5.90 11.51
C GLY A 85 -4.45 -6.04 10.00
N ILE A 86 -3.31 -6.18 9.31
CA ILE A 86 -3.19 -6.26 7.86
C ILE A 86 -2.36 -7.49 7.52
N CYS A 87 -2.81 -8.24 6.53
CA CYS A 87 -2.07 -9.35 5.95
C CYS A 87 -1.66 -8.95 4.53
N LEU A 88 -0.45 -9.31 4.12
CA LEU A 88 0.05 -9.02 2.77
C LEU A 88 0.13 -10.31 1.98
N GLN A 89 -0.60 -10.36 0.87
CA GLN A 89 -0.60 -11.51 -0.04
C GLN A 89 0.20 -11.18 -1.29
N ASN A 90 1.10 -12.07 -1.70
CA ASN A 90 1.87 -11.92 -2.94
C ASN A 90 1.03 -12.29 -4.17
N HIS A 91 1.60 -12.09 -5.37
CA HIS A 91 0.96 -12.48 -6.64
C HIS A 91 0.60 -13.97 -6.71
N TYR A 92 1.31 -14.85 -6.00
CA TYR A 92 1.10 -16.29 -6.00
C TYR A 92 0.02 -16.76 -5.02
N GLY A 93 -0.65 -15.83 -4.32
CA GLY A 93 -1.70 -16.15 -3.35
C GLY A 93 -1.17 -16.57 -1.98
N LYS A 94 0.14 -16.46 -1.72
CA LYS A 94 0.78 -16.77 -0.43
C LYS A 94 0.92 -15.52 0.43
N PHE A 95 0.99 -15.70 1.74
CA PHE A 95 1.07 -14.62 2.71
C PHE A 95 2.50 -14.35 3.16
N LEU A 96 2.80 -13.07 3.39
CA LEU A 96 4.01 -12.62 4.08
C LEU A 96 3.96 -13.11 5.52
N SER A 97 5.05 -13.69 6.01
CA SER A 97 5.19 -14.21 7.36
C SER A 97 6.54 -13.85 7.97
N VAL A 98 6.60 -13.83 9.30
CA VAL A 98 7.83 -13.74 10.07
C VAL A 98 8.00 -15.03 10.86
N ASP A 99 9.13 -15.69 10.64
CA ASP A 99 9.49 -16.95 11.31
C ASP A 99 10.78 -16.78 12.13
N GLU A 100 10.88 -17.50 13.24
CA GLU A 100 12.07 -17.54 14.08
C GLU A 100 12.97 -18.69 13.63
N VAL A 101 14.06 -18.36 12.94
CA VAL A 101 15.04 -19.37 12.55
C VAL A 101 16.02 -19.58 13.70
N ALA A 102 16.07 -20.83 14.19
CA ALA A 102 17.09 -21.26 15.13
C ALA A 102 18.47 -20.90 14.56
N ALA A 103 19.24 -20.12 15.33
CA ALA A 103 20.56 -19.65 14.92
C ALA A 103 21.42 -20.85 14.51
N VAL A 104 21.69 -21.00 13.21
CA VAL A 104 22.67 -21.97 12.73
C VAL A 104 24.04 -21.44 13.14
N GLU A 105 24.66 -22.08 14.12
CA GLU A 105 26.04 -21.85 14.52
C GLU A 105 26.96 -22.01 13.30
N GLY A 106 27.38 -20.90 12.66
CA GLY A 106 28.30 -21.03 11.53
C GLY A 106 28.57 -19.80 10.66
N LYS A 107 27.77 -18.73 10.73
CA LYS A 107 28.07 -17.50 9.97
C LYS A 107 28.29 -16.30 10.90
N LYS A 108 29.54 -16.17 11.37
CA LYS A 108 30.05 -14.92 11.96
C LYS A 108 29.92 -13.80 10.94
N GLY A 109 28.94 -12.91 11.10
CA GLY A 109 28.76 -11.74 10.25
C GLY A 109 27.37 -11.10 10.28
N SER A 110 26.35 -11.76 10.83
CA SER A 110 25.04 -11.15 11.11
C SER A 110 24.70 -11.37 12.58
N SER A 111 24.23 -10.31 13.24
CA SER A 111 24.00 -10.18 14.68
C SER A 111 23.38 -11.42 15.36
N SER A 112 23.97 -11.81 16.49
CA SER A 112 23.65 -13.00 17.31
C SER A 112 22.37 -12.84 18.15
N SER A 113 21.22 -12.78 17.49
CA SER A 113 19.91 -13.01 18.10
C SER A 113 19.20 -14.10 17.30
N SER A 114 18.32 -14.89 17.90
CA SER A 114 17.37 -15.77 17.18
C SER A 114 16.93 -15.07 15.89
N GLY A 115 17.25 -15.67 14.74
CA GLY A 115 17.24 -14.93 13.47
C GLY A 115 15.81 -14.84 12.97
N LEU A 116 15.14 -13.71 13.19
CA LEU A 116 13.86 -13.47 12.54
C LEU A 116 14.07 -13.45 11.02
N GLN A 117 13.41 -14.36 10.31
CA GLN A 117 13.41 -14.45 8.87
C GLN A 117 12.03 -14.09 8.34
N ILE A 118 11.99 -13.18 7.37
CA ILE A 118 10.77 -12.85 6.65
C ILE A 118 10.65 -13.78 5.44
N ARG A 119 9.47 -14.36 5.24
CA ARG A 119 9.13 -15.20 4.09
C ARG A 119 7.75 -14.84 3.52
N ALA A 120 7.43 -15.37 2.35
CA ALA A 120 6.16 -15.15 1.66
C ALA A 120 5.61 -16.43 1.01
N ASP A 121 5.71 -17.57 1.71
CA ASP A 121 5.22 -18.88 1.30
C ASP A 121 4.11 -19.44 2.21
N ALA A 122 3.60 -18.66 3.16
CA ALA A 122 2.52 -19.09 4.03
C ALA A 122 1.19 -19.27 3.27
N ASP A 123 0.50 -20.38 3.52
CA ASP A 123 -0.80 -20.71 2.92
C ASP A 123 -1.98 -20.18 3.72
N VAL A 124 -1.80 -20.00 5.02
CA VAL A 124 -2.84 -19.62 5.98
C VAL A 124 -2.37 -18.43 6.78
N ILE A 125 -3.31 -17.54 7.11
CA ILE A 125 -3.06 -16.40 7.99
C ILE A 125 -3.03 -16.91 9.43
N GLY A 126 -1.83 -17.05 9.99
CA GLY A 126 -1.60 -17.32 11.40
C GLY A 126 -1.15 -16.06 12.15
N PHE A 127 -0.46 -16.25 13.28
CA PHE A 127 0.08 -15.14 14.08
C PHE A 127 1.23 -14.41 13.36
N GLY A 128 2.11 -15.15 12.68
CA GLY A 128 3.29 -14.59 12.00
C GLY A 128 2.97 -13.83 10.71
N GLU A 129 1.77 -13.99 10.18
CA GLU A 129 1.31 -13.40 8.91
C GLU A 129 0.52 -12.10 9.09
N VAL A 130 0.32 -11.69 10.35
CA VAL A 130 -0.49 -10.55 10.73
C VAL A 130 0.41 -9.42 11.15
N PHE A 131 0.27 -8.30 10.45
CA PHE A 131 1.05 -7.10 10.71
C PHE A 131 0.16 -5.98 11.22
N GLN A 132 0.74 -5.06 11.97
CA GLN A 132 0.09 -3.81 12.34
C GLN A 132 0.71 -2.67 11.53
N ALA A 133 -0.08 -2.03 10.67
CA ALA A 133 0.37 -0.89 9.89
C ALA A 133 0.07 0.43 10.60
N LYS A 134 1.09 1.30 10.71
CA LYS A 134 0.96 2.68 11.17
C LYS A 134 1.26 3.64 10.03
N ILE A 135 0.46 4.70 9.92
CA ILE A 135 0.62 5.75 8.91
C ILE A 135 1.09 7.03 9.57
N GLN A 136 2.17 7.62 9.07
CA GLN A 136 2.67 8.91 9.57
C GLN A 136 1.58 9.99 9.49
N ALA A 137 1.40 10.75 10.57
CA ALA A 137 0.29 11.69 10.74
C ALA A 137 0.15 12.71 9.59
N ARG A 138 1.26 13.15 8.99
CA ARG A 138 1.28 14.07 7.84
C ARG A 138 0.52 13.56 6.62
N PHE A 139 0.50 12.24 6.40
CA PHE A 139 -0.22 11.64 5.25
C PHE A 139 -1.70 11.41 5.54
N ARG A 140 -2.08 11.20 6.81
CA ARG A 140 -3.50 11.07 7.22
C ARG A 140 -4.33 12.31 6.86
N LYS A 141 -3.76 13.52 7.03
CA LYS A 141 -4.42 14.78 6.70
C LYS A 141 -4.57 14.99 5.19
N LYS A 142 -3.58 14.56 4.39
CA LYS A 142 -3.62 14.67 2.94
C LYS A 142 -4.68 13.76 2.33
N VAL A 143 -4.90 12.56 2.87
CA VAL A 143 -5.96 11.65 2.40
C VAL A 143 -7.35 12.22 2.65
N LYS A 144 -7.62 12.85 3.81
CA LYS A 144 -8.92 13.50 4.05
C LYS A 144 -9.22 14.57 3.00
N LYS A 145 -8.26 15.47 2.76
CA LYS A 145 -8.37 16.51 1.73
C LYS A 145 -8.42 15.93 0.31
N ALA A 146 -7.68 14.86 0.03
CA ALA A 146 -7.69 14.21 -1.27
C ALA A 146 -8.99 13.43 -1.51
N ASN A 147 -9.59 12.73 -0.55
CA ASN A 147 -10.91 12.11 -0.72
C ASN A 147 -12.01 13.15 -0.94
N GLU A 148 -11.87 14.32 -0.32
CA GLU A 148 -12.72 15.47 -0.57
C GLU A 148 -12.55 16.03 -2.00
N VAL A 149 -11.38 15.82 -2.62
CA VAL A 149 -11.00 16.33 -3.95
C VAL A 149 -11.06 15.26 -5.08
N LYS A 150 -10.91 13.96 -4.78
CA LYS A 150 -10.54 12.91 -5.75
C LYS A 150 -11.67 12.30 -6.55
N ILE A 151 -12.93 12.67 -6.32
CA ILE A 151 -13.99 12.39 -7.29
C ILE A 151 -14.86 13.64 -7.38
N ALA A 152 -14.29 14.71 -7.93
CA ALA A 152 -15.13 15.68 -8.62
C ALA A 152 -15.77 14.88 -9.77
N THR A 153 -17.05 14.55 -9.65
CA THR A 153 -17.78 13.72 -10.63
C THR A 153 -17.66 14.26 -12.06
N ARG A 154 -17.31 15.54 -12.18
CA ARG A 154 -16.95 16.25 -13.41
C ARG A 154 -15.71 15.69 -14.13
N ASP A 155 -14.66 15.27 -13.42
CA ASP A 155 -13.46 14.72 -14.06
C ASP A 155 -13.74 13.33 -14.65
N TYR A 156 -14.54 12.53 -13.93
CA TYR A 156 -15.02 11.24 -14.40
C TYR A 156 -15.99 11.39 -15.60
N GLU A 157 -16.91 12.37 -15.55
CA GLU A 157 -17.79 12.72 -16.68
C GLU A 157 -16.98 13.13 -17.92
N MET A 158 -15.91 13.91 -17.73
CA MET A 158 -15.03 14.36 -18.82
C MET A 158 -14.27 13.19 -19.46
N GLU A 159 -13.77 12.23 -18.67
CA GLU A 159 -13.06 11.07 -19.19
C GLU A 159 -13.99 10.11 -19.95
N GLN A 160 -15.21 9.89 -19.44
CA GLN A 160 -16.22 9.10 -20.15
C GLN A 160 -16.63 9.79 -21.46
N SER A 161 -16.88 11.10 -21.42
CA SER A 161 -17.23 11.87 -22.63
C SER A 161 -16.12 11.81 -23.70
N ARG A 162 -14.84 11.82 -23.31
CA ARG A 162 -13.70 11.63 -24.23
C ARG A 162 -13.70 10.27 -24.94
N LYS A 163 -14.11 9.20 -24.25
CA LYS A 163 -14.09 7.83 -24.80
C LYS A 163 -15.20 7.61 -25.84
N PHE A 164 -16.34 8.28 -25.67
CA PHE A 164 -17.55 7.98 -26.44
C PHE A 164 -18.01 9.11 -27.39
N GLN A 165 -17.52 10.35 -27.22
CA GLN A 165 -17.76 11.44 -28.15
C GLN A 165 -16.60 11.62 -29.13
N THR A 166 -16.91 11.64 -30.43
CA THR A 166 -15.99 12.14 -31.47
C THR A 166 -16.55 13.44 -32.04
N TRP A 167 -16.20 14.57 -31.44
CA TRP A 167 -16.38 15.86 -32.08
C TRP A 167 -15.17 16.14 -32.97
N ASN A 168 -15.37 16.67 -34.18
CA ASN A 168 -14.27 17.07 -35.04
C ASN A 168 -13.33 18.03 -34.29
N HIS A 169 -12.01 17.81 -34.41
CA HIS A 169 -10.92 18.52 -33.71
C HIS A 169 -10.70 18.22 -32.21
N GLY A 170 -11.30 17.16 -31.65
CA GLY A 170 -10.94 16.68 -30.31
C GLY A 170 -11.47 17.54 -29.14
N HIS A 171 -12.47 18.38 -29.41
CA HIS A 171 -13.18 19.10 -28.37
C HIS A 171 -14.16 18.16 -27.64
N VAL A 172 -14.10 18.17 -26.31
CA VAL A 172 -14.97 17.35 -25.45
C VAL A 172 -16.09 18.24 -24.94
N VAL A 173 -17.34 17.84 -25.21
CA VAL A 173 -18.51 18.57 -24.73
C VAL A 173 -19.05 17.82 -23.52
N VAL A 174 -19.06 18.50 -22.37
CA VAL A 174 -19.61 17.98 -21.13
C VAL A 174 -20.93 18.71 -20.84
N SER A 175 -21.85 18.05 -20.16
CA SER A 175 -23.11 18.68 -19.75
C SER A 175 -22.84 19.91 -18.87
N GLN A 176 -23.69 20.95 -19.00
CA GLN A 176 -23.69 22.10 -18.10
C GLN A 176 -24.56 21.87 -16.85
N GLU A 177 -25.21 20.71 -16.73
CA GLU A 177 -26.04 20.35 -15.58
C GLU A 177 -25.21 20.21 -14.29
N ASP A 178 -25.80 20.57 -13.15
CA ASP A 178 -25.13 20.57 -11.84
C ASP A 178 -24.68 19.16 -11.43
N ILE A 179 -23.53 19.05 -10.76
CA ILE A 179 -22.88 17.79 -10.40
C ILE A 179 -23.63 17.06 -9.26
N GLY A 180 -24.59 17.73 -8.62
CA GLY A 180 -25.39 17.21 -7.51
C GLY A 180 -26.06 15.86 -7.81
N ASP A 181 -26.67 15.73 -8.99
CA ASP A 181 -27.38 14.49 -9.36
C ASP A 181 -26.41 13.31 -9.56
N LEU A 182 -25.23 13.56 -10.12
CA LEU A 182 -24.21 12.51 -10.27
C LEU A 182 -23.63 12.08 -8.92
N LYS A 183 -23.54 12.99 -7.94
CA LYS A 183 -23.13 12.63 -6.58
C LYS A 183 -24.19 11.76 -5.89
N LYS A 184 -25.46 12.08 -6.09
CA LYS A 184 -26.57 11.26 -5.58
C LYS A 184 -26.59 9.88 -6.25
N ALA A 185 -26.49 9.83 -7.57
CA ALA A 185 -26.42 8.58 -8.33
C ALA A 185 -25.20 7.73 -7.96
N LYS A 186 -24.06 8.35 -7.62
CA LYS A 186 -22.88 7.65 -7.10
C LYS A 186 -23.16 6.97 -5.77
N ASN A 187 -23.80 7.66 -4.83
CA ASN A 187 -24.13 7.09 -3.52
C ASN A 187 -25.17 5.97 -3.64
N GLU A 188 -26.04 6.04 -4.64
CA GLU A 188 -27.05 5.03 -4.95
C GLU A 188 -26.54 3.89 -5.87
N GLY A 189 -25.27 3.93 -6.28
CA GLY A 189 -24.67 2.91 -7.17
C GLY A 189 -25.12 2.98 -8.65
N ARG A 190 -25.93 3.99 -9.03
CA ARG A 190 -26.47 4.19 -10.39
C ARG A 190 -25.71 5.25 -11.20
N ILE A 191 -24.41 5.41 -10.94
CA ILE A 191 -23.61 6.45 -11.60
C ILE A 191 -23.50 6.26 -13.12
N SER A 192 -23.43 5.01 -13.57
CA SER A 192 -23.30 4.67 -15.00
C SER A 192 -24.55 5.04 -15.80
N GLU A 193 -25.73 4.81 -15.22
CA GLU A 193 -27.03 5.18 -15.81
C GLU A 193 -27.16 6.70 -15.89
N ALA A 194 -26.89 7.42 -14.78
CA ALA A 194 -26.96 8.88 -14.77
C ALA A 194 -25.98 9.55 -15.74
N LEU A 195 -24.80 8.96 -15.95
CA LEU A 195 -23.83 9.43 -16.96
C LEU A 195 -24.26 9.09 -18.38
N LEU A 196 -25.04 8.02 -18.58
CA LEU A 196 -25.60 7.66 -19.87
C LEU A 196 -26.72 8.64 -20.25
N ASP A 197 -27.65 8.93 -19.35
CA ASP A 197 -28.71 9.92 -19.55
C ASP A 197 -28.16 11.30 -19.90
N ARG A 198 -27.06 11.72 -19.24
CA ARG A 198 -26.38 12.99 -19.56
C ARG A 198 -25.74 12.99 -20.94
N ARG A 199 -25.18 11.85 -21.36
CA ARG A 199 -24.54 11.71 -22.68
C ARG A 199 -25.55 11.59 -23.81
N GLU A 200 -26.69 10.93 -23.59
CA GLU A 200 -27.79 10.84 -24.55
C GLU A 200 -28.34 12.21 -24.92
N LYS A 201 -28.45 13.12 -23.95
CA LYS A 201 -28.84 14.52 -24.19
C LYS A 201 -27.86 15.28 -25.09
N LEU A 202 -26.64 14.78 -25.27
CA LEU A 202 -25.62 15.40 -26.12
C LEU A 202 -25.72 14.82 -27.54
N LYS A 203 -25.96 15.71 -28.52
CA LYS A 203 -26.31 15.40 -29.92
C LYS A 203 -25.26 14.61 -30.74
N SER A 204 -24.13 14.22 -30.13
CA SER A 204 -22.96 13.69 -30.83
C SER A 204 -22.42 12.37 -30.25
N ASP A 205 -23.07 11.78 -29.25
CA ASP A 205 -22.65 10.47 -28.77
C ASP A 205 -23.15 9.37 -29.75
N ARG A 206 -22.20 8.66 -30.37
CA ARG A 206 -22.51 7.59 -31.34
C ARG A 206 -23.08 6.34 -30.65
N TYR A 207 -22.85 6.21 -29.34
CA TYR A 207 -23.20 5.02 -28.57
C TYR A 207 -24.50 5.18 -27.75
N CYS A 208 -25.14 6.35 -27.80
CA CYS A 208 -26.39 6.65 -27.09
C CYS A 208 -27.60 6.78 -28.04
N LYS A 209 -27.77 5.85 -28.98
CA LYS A 209 -28.94 5.78 -29.87
C LYS A 209 -29.61 4.42 -29.79
#